data_AF-A0A1F9Y9A1-F1
#
_entry.id   AF-A0A1F9Y9A1-F1
#
_cell.length_a   1.000
_cell.length_b   1.000
_cell.length_c   1.000
_cell.angle_alpha   90.00
_cell.angle_beta   90.00
_cell.angle_gamma   90.00
#
_symmetry.space_group_name_H-M   'P 1'
#
loop_
_entity.id
_entity.type
_entity.pdbx_description
1 polymer ?
#
loop_
_entity_poly.entity_id
_entity_poly.type
_entity_poly.pdbx_seq_one_letter_code
_entity_poly.pdbx_strand_id
1 'polypeptide(L)'
;MNLKPFFLILLCFGSIGYGLPDRLDYQVRLQDLDGKAASLVPYKGKTMLILYFSVTCPHCKVVRQRVLEKMKGNSCLQAVGIITGGDMMTDILTTRPELKFPGPLFYDKDRLFKDRFDFQKVPRVVFVSADGRILSLIEDIYLDNIGELLDLNITRICGGKPFQTTMHNRYYGASVCKPCHARIDSLCQGTRHADAFLTLAKKAFKRKGFRDGDERDMNPECLKCHTTGFGERNGYSAQRDSRSMQGVQCEACHGPAGPHDGDAVIDYEARCTTCHNTLRDPLFNYERSLKRLPHPTSSK
;
A
#
# COMPACT_ATOMS: atom_id res chain seq x y z
N MET A 1 -28.32 -1.54 56.32
CA MET A 1 -28.42 -1.84 54.87
C MET A 1 -27.19 -1.26 54.18
N ASN A 2 -26.15 -2.07 54.01
CA ASN A 2 -24.87 -1.67 53.40
C ASN A 2 -24.81 -2.27 51.99
N LEU A 3 -25.05 -1.44 50.97
CA LEU A 3 -24.83 -1.80 49.57
C LEU A 3 -23.37 -1.52 49.23
N LYS A 4 -22.58 -2.58 49.03
CA LYS A 4 -21.24 -2.50 48.43
C LYS A 4 -21.37 -2.29 46.92
N PRO A 5 -20.58 -1.42 46.29
CA PRO A 5 -20.55 -1.31 44.84
C PRO A 5 -19.71 -2.45 44.24
N PHE A 6 -20.27 -3.10 43.22
CA PHE A 6 -19.59 -4.08 42.37
C PHE A 6 -18.46 -3.39 41.60
N PHE A 7 -17.21 -3.77 41.86
CA PHE A 7 -16.07 -3.43 41.02
C PHE A 7 -16.08 -4.38 39.81
N LEU A 8 -16.66 -3.95 38.69
CA LEU A 8 -16.46 -4.61 37.41
C LEU A 8 -15.11 -4.11 36.85
N ILE A 9 -14.06 -4.90 37.06
CA ILE A 9 -12.76 -4.66 36.41
C ILE A 9 -12.93 -5.01 34.92
N LEU A 10 -13.26 -3.99 34.13
CA LEU A 10 -13.20 -4.03 32.68
C LEU A 10 -11.72 -3.92 32.29
N LEU A 11 -11.05 -5.06 32.09
CA LEU A 11 -9.73 -5.10 31.46
C LEU A 11 -9.89 -4.77 29.97
N CYS A 12 -10.03 -3.48 29.67
CA CYS A 12 -9.80 -2.93 28.34
C CYS A 12 -8.30 -2.97 28.04
N PHE A 13 -7.78 -4.12 27.59
CA PHE A 13 -6.57 -4.12 26.77
C PHE A 13 -6.95 -3.71 25.35
N GLY A 14 -7.10 -2.39 25.16
CA GLY A 14 -7.19 -1.77 23.87
C GLY A 14 -5.80 -1.62 23.26
N SER A 15 -5.46 -2.51 22.33
CA SER A 15 -4.45 -2.24 21.31
C SER A 15 -5.18 -1.91 20.00
N ILE A 16 -5.00 -0.67 19.57
CA ILE A 16 -5.63 -0.03 18.41
C ILE A 16 -5.07 -0.67 17.13
N GLY A 17 -5.96 -1.25 16.33
CA GLY A 17 -5.73 -1.72 14.96
C GLY A 17 -6.93 -2.55 14.49
N TYR A 18 -7.76 -2.02 13.61
CA TYR A 18 -8.84 -2.81 12.99
C TYR A 18 -8.23 -3.92 12.12
N GLY A 19 -8.13 -5.14 12.68
CA GLY A 19 -8.92 -6.27 12.20
C GLY A 19 -8.33 -7.26 11.18
N LEU A 20 -7.01 -7.35 10.98
CA LEU A 20 -6.45 -8.46 10.19
C LEU A 20 -6.25 -9.71 11.07
N PRO A 21 -6.55 -10.92 10.58
CA PRO A 21 -6.25 -12.12 11.33
C PRO A 21 -4.73 -12.31 11.40
N ASP A 22 -4.21 -12.67 12.58
CA ASP A 22 -2.78 -12.97 12.75
C ASP A 22 -2.33 -14.20 11.95
N ARG A 23 -3.28 -15.10 11.66
CA ARG A 23 -3.04 -16.37 10.96
C ARG A 23 -4.09 -16.66 9.90
N LEU A 24 -3.66 -17.38 8.87
CA LEU A 24 -4.52 -17.85 7.80
C LEU A 24 -5.46 -18.97 8.28
N ASP A 25 -6.76 -18.79 8.03
CA ASP A 25 -7.75 -19.86 8.15
C ASP A 25 -7.65 -20.80 6.93
N TYR A 26 -6.88 -21.88 7.08
CA TYR A 26 -6.71 -22.86 6.00
C TYR A 26 -7.99 -23.64 5.66
N GLN A 27 -8.96 -23.69 6.57
CA GLN A 27 -10.22 -24.43 6.41
C GLN A 27 -11.33 -23.60 5.78
N VAL A 28 -11.09 -22.31 5.54
CA VAL A 28 -12.03 -21.43 4.83
C VAL A 28 -12.55 -22.12 3.58
N ARG A 29 -13.88 -22.18 3.48
CA ARG A 29 -14.56 -22.90 2.41
C ARG A 29 -14.49 -22.09 1.13
N LEU A 30 -13.84 -22.68 0.13
CA LEU A 30 -13.71 -22.15 -1.22
C LEU A 30 -14.28 -23.15 -2.22
N GLN A 31 -14.29 -22.77 -3.49
CA GLN A 31 -14.52 -23.69 -4.61
C GLN A 31 -13.30 -23.72 -5.52
N ASP A 32 -13.07 -24.83 -6.22
CA ASP A 32 -12.27 -24.80 -7.43
C ASP A 32 -13.08 -24.18 -8.59
N LEU A 33 -12.45 -24.04 -9.75
CA LEU A 33 -13.10 -23.42 -10.92
C LEU A 33 -14.13 -24.33 -11.62
N ASP A 34 -14.28 -25.57 -11.16
CA ASP A 34 -15.29 -26.52 -11.65
C ASP A 34 -16.48 -26.61 -10.64
N GLY A 35 -16.46 -25.78 -9.59
CA GLY A 35 -17.53 -25.64 -8.59
C GLY A 35 -17.45 -26.63 -7.43
N LYS A 36 -16.42 -27.47 -7.37
CA LYS A 36 -16.23 -28.44 -6.28
C LYS A 36 -15.70 -27.74 -5.04
N ALA A 37 -16.14 -28.19 -3.86
CA ALA A 37 -15.64 -27.68 -2.59
C ALA A 37 -14.11 -27.86 -2.47
N ALA A 38 -13.43 -26.79 -2.06
CA ALA A 38 -12.00 -26.71 -1.88
C ALA A 38 -11.63 -25.89 -0.63
N SER A 39 -10.37 -25.93 -0.24
CA SER A 39 -9.81 -25.14 0.86
C SER A 39 -8.30 -24.94 0.68
N LEU A 40 -7.68 -24.15 1.55
CA LEU A 40 -6.25 -23.91 1.52
C LEU A 40 -5.45 -24.98 2.30
N VAL A 41 -6.10 -25.97 2.92
CA VAL A 41 -5.46 -27.05 3.70
C VAL A 41 -4.26 -27.71 2.98
N PRO A 42 -4.31 -28.04 1.67
CA PRO A 42 -3.16 -28.65 0.99
C PRO A 42 -1.89 -27.80 0.95
N TYR A 43 -2.00 -26.49 1.22
CA TYR A 43 -0.90 -25.54 1.19
C TYR A 43 -0.35 -25.21 2.58
N LYS A 44 -0.80 -25.91 3.63
CA LYS A 44 -0.16 -25.83 4.96
C LYS A 44 1.33 -26.16 4.85
N GLY A 45 2.18 -25.41 5.54
CA GLY A 45 3.63 -25.58 5.47
C GLY A 45 4.30 -24.88 4.27
N LYS A 46 3.54 -24.24 3.38
CA LYS A 46 4.09 -23.43 2.28
C LYS A 46 4.05 -21.95 2.62
N THR A 47 5.14 -21.24 2.30
CA THR A 47 5.12 -19.78 2.27
C THR A 47 4.38 -19.35 1.01
N MET A 48 3.40 -18.46 1.13
CA MET A 48 2.48 -18.13 0.04
C MET A 48 2.39 -16.63 -0.24
N LEU A 49 2.15 -16.31 -1.51
CA LEU A 49 1.55 -15.06 -1.95
C LEU A 49 0.13 -15.36 -2.41
N ILE A 50 -0.86 -14.86 -1.69
CA ILE A 50 -2.28 -14.99 -2.03
C ILE A 50 -2.72 -13.70 -2.73
N LEU A 51 -3.14 -13.80 -3.99
CA LEU A 51 -3.81 -12.71 -4.70
C LEU A 51 -5.32 -12.93 -4.61
N TYR A 52 -6.02 -12.04 -3.90
CA TYR A 52 -7.48 -11.96 -3.91
C TYR A 52 -7.93 -10.89 -4.91
N PHE A 53 -8.68 -11.28 -5.94
CA PHE A 53 -8.94 -10.40 -7.08
C PHE A 53 -10.29 -10.67 -7.77
N SER A 54 -10.70 -9.73 -8.63
CA SER A 54 -11.81 -9.92 -9.57
C SER A 54 -11.29 -10.10 -10.99
N VAL A 55 -11.92 -10.98 -11.77
CA VAL A 55 -11.60 -11.21 -13.18
C VAL A 55 -12.11 -10.10 -14.09
N THR A 56 -13.16 -9.39 -13.67
CA THR A 56 -13.77 -8.27 -14.43
C THR A 56 -13.18 -6.91 -14.09
N CYS A 57 -12.39 -6.81 -13.01
CA CYS A 57 -11.79 -5.55 -12.57
C CYS A 57 -10.51 -5.19 -13.36
N PRO A 58 -10.45 -4.02 -14.03
CA PRO A 58 -9.26 -3.59 -14.79
C PRO A 58 -8.00 -3.45 -13.92
N HIS A 59 -8.13 -2.93 -12.70
CA HIS A 59 -7.00 -2.79 -11.76
C HIS A 59 -6.46 -4.17 -11.32
N CYS A 60 -7.36 -5.14 -11.14
CA CYS A 60 -6.97 -6.52 -10.82
C CYS A 60 -6.16 -7.15 -11.95
N LYS A 61 -6.43 -6.85 -13.23
CA LYS A 61 -5.63 -7.33 -14.36
C LYS A 61 -4.18 -6.85 -14.28
N VAL A 62 -3.96 -5.58 -13.94
CA VAL A 62 -2.60 -5.01 -13.79
C VAL A 62 -1.86 -5.68 -12.63
N VAL A 63 -2.47 -5.75 -11.45
CA VAL A 63 -1.84 -6.36 -10.28
C VAL A 63 -1.57 -7.85 -10.50
N ARG A 64 -2.52 -8.56 -11.11
CA ARG A 64 -2.36 -9.97 -11.49
C ARG A 64 -1.14 -10.12 -12.40
N GLN A 65 -1.03 -9.33 -13.46
CA GLN A 65 0.12 -9.39 -14.37
C GLN A 65 1.45 -9.17 -13.66
N ARG A 66 1.52 -8.23 -12.71
CA ARG A 66 2.71 -8.02 -11.88
C ARG A 66 3.02 -9.23 -10.99
N VAL A 67 2.01 -9.84 -10.38
CA VAL A 67 2.19 -11.09 -9.62
C VAL A 67 2.70 -12.20 -10.54
N LEU A 68 2.12 -12.39 -11.73
CA LEU A 68 2.63 -13.37 -12.71
C LEU A 68 4.12 -13.15 -13.00
N GLU A 69 4.52 -11.91 -13.28
CA GLU A 69 5.92 -11.55 -13.56
C GLU A 69 6.85 -11.89 -12.39
N LYS A 70 6.47 -11.53 -11.16
CA LYS A 70 7.29 -11.77 -9.96
C LYS A 70 7.35 -13.23 -9.52
N MET A 71 6.36 -14.03 -9.92
CA MET A 71 6.27 -15.44 -9.55
C MET A 71 6.90 -16.37 -10.58
N LYS A 72 7.28 -15.89 -11.77
CA LYS A 72 8.04 -16.69 -12.75
C LYS A 72 9.39 -17.11 -12.15
N GLY A 73 9.59 -18.42 -12.01
CA GLY A 73 10.82 -18.98 -11.46
C GLY A 73 11.02 -18.77 -9.96
N ASN A 74 10.03 -18.22 -9.25
CA ASN A 74 10.11 -18.05 -7.80
C ASN A 74 9.91 -19.40 -7.10
N SER A 75 10.95 -19.90 -6.45
CA SER A 75 10.91 -21.17 -5.70
C SER A 75 10.63 -20.98 -4.21
N CYS A 76 10.67 -19.74 -3.70
CA CYS A 76 10.45 -19.42 -2.30
C CYS A 76 8.96 -19.33 -1.94
N LEU A 77 8.15 -18.72 -2.81
CA LEU A 77 6.73 -18.49 -2.59
C LEU A 77 5.87 -19.35 -3.51
N GLN A 78 4.81 -19.93 -2.95
CA GLN A 78 3.72 -20.49 -3.73
C GLN A 78 2.68 -19.39 -4.00
N ALA A 79 2.44 -19.07 -5.26
CA ALA A 79 1.34 -18.19 -5.63
C ALA A 79 0.01 -18.93 -5.49
N VAL A 80 -1.00 -18.29 -4.92
CA VAL A 80 -2.39 -18.78 -4.84
C VAL A 80 -3.32 -17.65 -5.25
N GLY A 81 -4.25 -17.92 -6.17
CA GLY A 81 -5.24 -16.94 -6.59
C GLY A 81 -6.61 -17.28 -6.01
N ILE A 82 -7.30 -16.27 -5.48
CA ILE A 82 -8.66 -16.40 -4.98
C ILE A 82 -9.52 -15.35 -5.69
N ILE A 83 -10.46 -15.82 -6.51
CA ILE A 83 -11.39 -14.97 -7.24
C ILE A 83 -12.58 -14.66 -6.33
N THR A 84 -12.95 -13.39 -6.23
CA THR A 84 -14.05 -12.92 -5.39
C THR A 84 -15.40 -13.45 -5.84
N GLY A 85 -16.28 -13.79 -4.90
CA GLY A 85 -17.69 -14.10 -5.16
C GLY A 85 -18.52 -12.95 -5.75
N GLY A 86 -17.91 -11.77 -5.94
CA GLY A 86 -18.51 -10.67 -6.71
C GLY A 86 -18.51 -10.89 -8.23
N ASP A 87 -17.66 -11.77 -8.76
CA ASP A 87 -17.70 -12.15 -10.18
C ASP A 87 -18.69 -13.30 -10.43
N MET A 88 -19.28 -13.32 -11.62
CA MET A 88 -20.11 -14.43 -12.06
C MET A 88 -19.24 -15.59 -12.54
N MET A 89 -19.68 -16.84 -12.31
CA MET A 89 -18.96 -18.02 -12.79
C MET A 89 -18.75 -18.01 -14.32
N THR A 90 -19.70 -17.46 -15.07
CA THR A 90 -19.58 -17.30 -16.54
C THR A 90 -18.40 -16.43 -16.93
N ASP A 91 -18.14 -15.34 -16.20
CA ASP A 91 -17.02 -14.44 -16.47
C ASP A 91 -15.69 -15.11 -16.11
N ILE A 92 -15.68 -15.86 -15.02
CA ILE A 92 -14.52 -16.66 -14.59
C ILE A 92 -14.15 -17.69 -15.65
N LEU A 93 -15.12 -18.46 -16.14
CA LEU A 93 -14.88 -19.49 -17.15
C LEU A 93 -14.45 -18.87 -18.49
N THR A 94 -15.06 -17.75 -18.89
CA THR A 94 -14.68 -17.02 -20.10
C THR A 94 -13.25 -16.48 -20.03
N THR A 95 -12.84 -15.96 -18.88
CA THR A 95 -11.51 -15.36 -18.68
C THR A 95 -10.43 -16.39 -18.29
N ARG A 96 -10.81 -17.59 -17.85
CA ARG A 96 -9.89 -18.67 -17.38
C ARG A 96 -8.70 -18.92 -18.30
N PRO A 97 -8.84 -18.99 -19.65
CA PRO A 97 -7.69 -19.22 -20.54
C PRO A 97 -6.64 -18.09 -20.50
N GLU A 98 -7.06 -16.87 -20.18
CA GLU A 98 -6.21 -15.68 -20.11
C GLU A 98 -5.53 -15.51 -18.75
N LEU A 99 -6.06 -16.13 -17.69
CA LEU A 99 -5.57 -15.92 -16.33
C LEU A 99 -4.11 -16.34 -16.18
N LYS A 100 -3.72 -17.46 -16.82
CA LYS A 100 -2.35 -18.04 -16.82
C LYS A 100 -1.63 -17.94 -15.46
N PHE A 101 -2.40 -18.12 -14.39
CA PHE A 101 -1.93 -17.85 -13.04
C PHE A 101 -0.92 -18.93 -12.61
N PRO A 102 0.19 -18.58 -11.95
CA PRO A 102 1.32 -19.49 -11.69
C PRO A 102 1.06 -20.52 -10.59
N GLY A 103 -0.19 -20.66 -10.15
CA GLY A 103 -0.59 -21.53 -9.06
C GLY A 103 -2.08 -21.85 -9.10
N PRO A 104 -2.60 -22.51 -8.06
CA PRO A 104 -4.03 -22.82 -7.98
C PRO A 104 -4.89 -21.56 -8.01
N LEU A 105 -6.08 -21.72 -8.59
CA LEU A 105 -7.13 -20.72 -8.57
C LEU A 105 -8.33 -21.27 -7.80
N PHE A 106 -8.81 -20.48 -6.86
CA PHE A 106 -10.00 -20.75 -6.08
C PHE A 106 -11.06 -19.68 -6.34
N TYR A 107 -12.31 -20.00 -6.05
CA TYR A 107 -13.44 -19.09 -6.09
C TYR A 107 -14.06 -18.98 -4.70
N ASP A 108 -14.05 -17.76 -4.16
CA ASP A 108 -14.67 -17.40 -2.88
C ASP A 108 -16.14 -17.01 -3.07
N LYS A 109 -16.93 -17.95 -3.59
CA LYS A 109 -18.34 -17.76 -3.97
C LYS A 109 -19.16 -17.06 -2.88
N ASP A 110 -18.99 -17.53 -1.65
CA ASP A 110 -19.75 -17.05 -0.49
C ASP A 110 -19.04 -15.91 0.25
N ARG A 111 -17.90 -15.44 -0.28
CA ARG A 111 -17.10 -14.32 0.25
C ARG A 111 -16.57 -14.55 1.68
N LEU A 112 -16.39 -15.80 2.06
CA LEU A 112 -15.91 -16.15 3.40
C LEU A 112 -14.45 -15.75 3.60
N PHE A 113 -13.61 -15.90 2.58
CA PHE A 113 -12.22 -15.44 2.65
C PHE A 113 -12.15 -13.92 2.76
N LYS A 114 -12.92 -13.21 1.93
CA LYS A 114 -13.09 -11.75 2.01
C LYS A 114 -13.45 -11.31 3.42
N ASP A 115 -14.42 -11.97 4.05
CA ASP A 115 -14.94 -11.58 5.37
C ASP A 115 -13.94 -11.87 6.49
N ARG A 116 -13.13 -12.94 6.39
CA ARG A 116 -12.05 -13.22 7.36
C ARG A 116 -10.97 -12.15 7.41
N PHE A 117 -10.70 -11.50 6.28
CA PHE A 117 -9.72 -10.42 6.18
C PHE A 117 -10.35 -9.02 6.14
N ASP A 118 -11.68 -8.91 6.30
CA ASP A 118 -12.45 -7.68 6.13
C ASP A 118 -12.12 -6.90 4.85
N PHE A 119 -11.95 -7.60 3.73
CA PHE A 119 -11.59 -6.95 2.47
C PHE A 119 -12.74 -6.10 1.94
N GLN A 120 -12.54 -4.78 1.94
CA GLN A 120 -13.50 -3.82 1.39
C GLN A 120 -13.37 -3.62 -0.12
N LYS A 121 -12.19 -3.89 -0.69
CA LYS A 121 -11.86 -3.63 -2.10
C LYS A 121 -10.95 -4.72 -2.65
N VAL A 122 -10.98 -4.88 -3.96
CA VAL A 122 -10.05 -5.70 -4.72
C VAL A 122 -9.17 -4.82 -5.62
N PRO A 123 -7.94 -5.26 -5.97
CA PRO A 123 -7.28 -6.48 -5.51
C PRO A 123 -6.71 -6.36 -4.08
N ARG A 124 -6.28 -7.50 -3.52
CA ARG A 124 -5.51 -7.61 -2.27
C ARG A 124 -4.41 -8.65 -2.44
N VAL A 125 -3.23 -8.36 -1.90
CA VAL A 125 -2.09 -9.28 -1.90
C VAL A 125 -1.69 -9.59 -0.47
N VAL A 126 -1.83 -10.85 -0.07
CA VAL A 126 -1.48 -11.34 1.27
C VAL A 126 -0.22 -12.18 1.18
N PHE A 127 0.74 -11.92 2.06
CA PHE A 127 1.90 -12.78 2.24
C PHE A 127 1.72 -13.63 3.50
N VAL A 128 1.90 -14.94 3.39
CA VAL A 128 1.68 -15.90 4.47
C VAL A 128 2.94 -16.75 4.66
N SER A 129 3.41 -16.92 5.90
CA SER A 129 4.52 -17.81 6.22
C SER A 129 4.13 -19.29 6.16
N ALA A 130 5.12 -20.18 6.11
CA ALA A 130 4.91 -21.62 6.16
C ALA A 130 4.10 -22.11 7.37
N ASP A 131 4.26 -21.46 8.53
CA ASP A 131 3.50 -21.74 9.76
C ASP A 131 2.14 -21.01 9.82
N GLY A 132 1.74 -20.33 8.75
CA GLY A 132 0.43 -19.73 8.57
C GLY A 132 0.25 -18.32 9.16
N ARG A 133 1.31 -17.67 9.63
CA ARG A 133 1.23 -16.25 10.06
C ARG A 133 1.06 -15.34 8.85
N ILE A 134 0.23 -14.32 9.00
CA ILE A 134 0.14 -13.25 8.00
C ILE A 134 1.37 -12.35 8.17
N LEU A 135 2.22 -12.31 7.16
CA LEU A 135 3.48 -11.55 7.17
C LEU A 135 3.28 -10.11 6.73
N SER A 136 2.40 -9.90 5.76
CA SER A 136 2.12 -8.59 5.17
C SER A 136 0.83 -8.63 4.37
N LEU A 137 0.16 -7.48 4.31
CA LEU A 137 -0.98 -7.24 3.45
C LEU A 137 -0.76 -5.95 2.67
N ILE A 138 -0.83 -6.03 1.34
CA ILE A 138 -0.82 -4.84 0.48
C ILE A 138 -2.26 -4.36 0.32
N GLU A 139 -2.64 -3.37 1.14
CA GLU A 139 -3.97 -2.74 1.13
C GLU A 139 -4.04 -1.50 0.24
N ASP A 140 -3.01 -0.66 0.32
CA ASP A 140 -2.87 0.58 -0.44
C ASP A 140 -2.26 0.26 -1.81
N ILE A 141 -3.11 -0.28 -2.70
CA ILE A 141 -2.67 -0.63 -4.05
C ILE A 141 -2.76 0.61 -4.93
N TYR A 142 -1.61 1.24 -5.12
CA TYR A 142 -1.36 2.14 -6.22
C TYR A 142 -0.72 1.37 -7.37
N LEU A 143 -1.31 1.44 -8.57
CA LEU A 143 -0.86 0.62 -9.69
C LEU A 143 0.53 1.03 -10.20
N ASP A 144 0.94 2.27 -9.93
CA ASP A 144 2.23 2.83 -10.33
C ASP A 144 3.41 2.34 -9.47
N ASN A 145 3.17 1.82 -8.25
CA ASN A 145 4.24 1.29 -7.39
C ASN A 145 4.01 -0.12 -6.82
N ILE A 146 3.01 -0.86 -7.33
CA ILE A 146 2.73 -2.23 -6.89
C ILE A 146 3.89 -3.19 -7.13
N GLY A 147 4.70 -2.98 -8.17
CA GLY A 147 5.86 -3.83 -8.47
C GLY A 147 6.91 -3.76 -7.36
N GLU A 148 7.16 -2.55 -6.87
CA GLU A 148 8.08 -2.21 -5.80
C GLU A 148 7.60 -2.78 -4.46
N LEU A 149 6.30 -2.68 -4.18
CA LEU A 149 5.71 -3.28 -2.99
C LEU A 149 5.83 -4.82 -3.00
N LEU A 150 5.64 -5.44 -4.17
CA LEU A 150 5.87 -6.88 -4.33
C LEU A 150 7.33 -7.23 -4.12
N ASP A 151 8.27 -6.52 -4.76
CA ASP A 151 9.72 -6.77 -4.60
C ASP A 151 10.17 -6.63 -3.15
N LEU A 152 9.76 -5.55 -2.48
CA LEU A 152 10.07 -5.32 -1.07
C LEU A 152 9.63 -6.48 -0.18
N ASN A 153 8.38 -6.92 -0.34
CA ASN A 153 7.85 -8.01 0.48
C ASN A 153 8.49 -9.35 0.13
N ILE A 154 8.68 -9.65 -1.16
CA ILE A 154 9.33 -10.88 -1.61
C ILE A 154 10.76 -10.95 -1.07
N THR A 155 11.57 -9.90 -1.23
CA THR A 155 12.95 -9.85 -0.72
C THR A 155 13.00 -10.01 0.79
N ARG A 156 12.10 -9.35 1.54
CA ARG A 156 12.03 -9.48 3.01
C ARG A 156 11.72 -10.91 3.46
N ILE A 157 10.88 -11.63 2.71
CA ILE A 157 10.39 -12.96 3.09
C ILE A 157 11.34 -14.06 2.60
N CYS A 158 11.80 -13.96 1.37
CA CYS A 158 12.60 -14.97 0.71
C CYS A 158 14.11 -14.82 0.93
N GLY A 159 14.52 -13.71 1.55
CA GLY A 159 15.91 -13.30 1.58
C GLY A 159 16.36 -12.73 0.23
N GLY A 160 17.55 -12.14 0.25
CA GLY A 160 18.13 -11.41 -0.88
C GLY A 160 18.93 -10.21 -0.37
N LYS A 161 19.49 -9.43 -1.30
CA LYS A 161 20.09 -8.14 -0.94
C LYS A 161 18.99 -7.24 -0.36
N PRO A 162 19.20 -6.57 0.78
CA PRO A 162 18.18 -5.74 1.39
C PRO A 162 17.62 -4.75 0.37
N PHE A 163 16.29 -4.64 0.27
CA PHE A 163 15.63 -3.80 -0.74
C PHE A 163 16.19 -2.37 -0.74
N GLN A 164 16.51 -1.86 0.45
CA GLN A 164 17.17 -0.59 0.72
C GLN A 164 18.45 -0.37 -0.12
N THR A 165 19.27 -1.41 -0.30
CA THR A 165 20.53 -1.34 -1.07
C THR A 165 20.31 -1.23 -2.58
N THR A 166 19.08 -1.48 -3.04
CA THR A 166 18.68 -1.37 -4.44
C THR A 166 17.83 -0.12 -4.71
N MET A 167 17.44 0.60 -3.66
CA MET A 167 16.68 1.85 -3.77
C MET A 167 17.63 3.01 -4.04
N HIS A 168 17.58 3.60 -5.23
CA HIS A 168 18.44 4.72 -5.59
C HIS A 168 17.86 5.57 -6.73
N ASN A 169 18.18 6.86 -6.73
CA ASN A 169 18.02 7.79 -7.86
C ASN A 169 16.62 7.85 -8.51
N ARG A 170 15.56 7.60 -7.73
CA ARG A 170 14.16 7.79 -8.14
C ARG A 170 13.21 7.79 -6.94
N TYR A 171 11.99 8.28 -7.14
CA TYR A 171 10.93 8.26 -6.13
C TYR A 171 10.18 6.92 -6.09
N TYR A 172 9.73 6.51 -4.90
CA TYR A 172 9.01 5.26 -4.62
C TYR A 172 7.64 5.46 -3.96
N GLY A 173 7.43 6.59 -3.29
CA GLY A 173 6.21 6.93 -2.57
C GLY A 173 6.18 6.33 -1.17
N ALA A 174 5.43 6.99 -0.27
CA ALA A 174 5.36 6.66 1.15
C ALA A 174 4.92 5.21 1.42
N SER A 175 4.08 4.62 0.55
CA SER A 175 3.61 3.24 0.74
C SER A 175 4.76 2.22 0.67
N VAL A 176 5.84 2.51 -0.05
CA VAL A 176 7.05 1.67 -0.10
C VAL A 176 7.93 1.88 1.13
N CYS A 177 7.93 3.07 1.74
CA CYS A 177 8.68 3.37 2.96
C CYS A 177 8.02 2.81 4.23
N LYS A 178 6.67 2.85 4.29
CA LYS A 178 5.83 2.46 5.43
C LYS A 178 6.18 1.09 6.05
N PRO A 179 6.48 0.02 5.29
CA PRO A 179 6.78 -1.30 5.87
C PRO A 179 7.99 -1.34 6.82
N CYS A 180 8.95 -0.42 6.67
CA CYS A 180 10.11 -0.28 7.57
C CYS A 180 9.99 0.95 8.48
N HIS A 181 9.26 1.97 8.05
CA HIS A 181 9.15 3.27 8.75
C HIS A 181 7.73 3.56 9.26
N ALA A 182 6.96 2.53 9.66
CA ALA A 182 5.54 2.63 9.97
C ALA A 182 5.18 3.74 10.99
N ARG A 183 5.99 3.89 12.04
CA ARG A 183 5.79 4.94 13.05
C ARG A 183 5.92 6.33 12.45
N ILE A 184 6.97 6.56 11.64
CA ILE A 184 7.24 7.88 11.05
C ILE A 184 6.23 8.17 9.94
N ASP A 185 5.89 7.17 9.12
CA ASP A 185 4.84 7.28 8.12
C ASP A 185 3.53 7.71 8.76
N SER A 186 3.08 7.05 9.83
CA SER A 186 1.85 7.43 10.54
C SER A 186 1.85 8.89 11.03
N LEU A 187 2.99 9.41 11.47
CA LEU A 187 3.12 10.81 11.86
C LEU A 187 3.09 11.75 10.65
N CYS A 188 3.77 11.39 9.55
CA CYS A 188 3.79 12.15 8.30
C CYS A 188 2.40 12.24 7.68
N GLN A 189 1.66 11.12 7.63
CA GLN A 189 0.28 11.06 7.14
C GLN A 189 -0.68 11.94 7.95
N GLY A 190 -0.38 12.20 9.23
CA GLY A 190 -1.15 13.10 10.07
C GLY A 190 -0.93 14.59 9.81
N THR A 191 -0.04 14.96 8.89
CA THR A 191 0.29 16.36 8.60
C THR A 191 -0.53 16.93 7.45
N ARG A 192 -0.64 18.26 7.40
CA ARG A 192 -1.23 18.96 6.24
C ARG A 192 -0.44 18.76 4.93
N HIS A 193 0.80 18.31 5.01
CA HIS A 193 1.62 17.97 3.85
C HIS A 193 1.11 16.72 3.14
N ALA A 194 0.77 15.67 3.88
CA ALA A 194 0.15 14.47 3.29
C ALA A 194 -1.17 14.79 2.59
N ASP A 195 -1.98 15.67 3.19
CA ASP A 195 -3.26 16.13 2.62
C ASP A 195 -3.13 17.23 1.56
N ALA A 196 -1.91 17.70 1.24
CA ALA A 196 -1.72 18.88 0.40
C ALA A 196 -2.46 18.73 -0.93
N PHE A 197 -2.36 17.57 -1.58
CA PHE A 197 -3.04 17.31 -2.85
C PHE A 197 -4.58 17.38 -2.76
N LEU A 198 -5.18 16.96 -1.64
CA LEU A 198 -6.63 17.00 -1.45
C LEU A 198 -7.18 18.42 -1.46
N THR A 199 -6.36 19.41 -1.06
CA THR A 199 -6.75 20.81 -1.13
C THR A 199 -6.93 21.30 -2.56
N LEU A 200 -6.09 20.82 -3.50
CA LEU A 200 -6.24 21.08 -4.93
C LEU A 200 -7.51 20.42 -5.46
N ALA A 201 -7.75 19.15 -5.12
CA ALA A 201 -8.95 18.42 -5.54
C ALA A 201 -10.23 19.20 -5.16
N LYS A 202 -10.28 19.63 -3.90
CA LYS A 202 -11.43 20.36 -3.34
C LYS A 202 -11.63 21.69 -4.04
N LYS A 203 -10.55 22.44 -4.29
CA LYS A 203 -10.64 23.76 -4.94
C LYS A 203 -11.04 23.65 -6.41
N ALA A 204 -10.44 22.72 -7.15
CA ALA A 204 -10.66 22.58 -8.58
C ALA A 204 -12.00 21.91 -8.91
N PHE A 205 -12.37 20.85 -8.18
CA PHE A 205 -13.50 19.99 -8.55
C PHE A 205 -14.68 20.03 -7.57
N LYS A 206 -14.59 20.81 -6.49
CA LYS A 206 -15.62 20.90 -5.44
C LYS A 206 -16.00 19.55 -4.81
N ARG A 207 -15.09 18.58 -4.84
CA ARG A 207 -15.25 17.25 -4.23
C ARG A 207 -13.95 16.78 -3.57
N LYS A 208 -14.04 15.72 -2.76
CA LYS A 208 -12.85 15.04 -2.22
C LYS A 208 -12.27 14.10 -3.28
N GLY A 209 -10.96 14.18 -3.48
CA GLY A 209 -10.21 13.30 -4.38
C GLY A 209 -10.40 13.61 -5.87
N PHE A 210 -9.58 12.93 -6.67
CA PHE A 210 -9.57 13.01 -8.13
C PHE A 210 -10.31 11.80 -8.73
N ARG A 211 -10.87 11.98 -9.92
CA ARG A 211 -11.30 10.93 -10.84
C ARG A 211 -10.20 10.76 -11.87
N ASP A 212 -10.14 9.59 -12.48
CA ASP A 212 -9.15 9.30 -13.52
C ASP A 212 -9.19 10.39 -14.61
N GLY A 213 -8.06 11.08 -14.77
CA GLY A 213 -7.87 12.10 -15.78
C GLY A 213 -8.03 13.54 -15.31
N ASP A 214 -8.57 13.77 -14.11
CA ASP A 214 -8.61 15.10 -13.48
C ASP A 214 -7.21 15.70 -13.29
N GLU A 215 -6.17 14.86 -13.18
CA GLU A 215 -4.79 15.27 -12.98
C GLU A 215 -4.28 16.17 -14.12
N ARG A 216 -4.84 16.00 -15.33
CA ARG A 216 -4.48 16.77 -16.53
C ARG A 216 -4.97 18.21 -16.49
N ASP A 217 -6.00 18.49 -15.71
CA ASP A 217 -6.60 19.83 -15.60
C ASP A 217 -5.95 20.66 -14.48
N MET A 218 -4.92 20.12 -13.82
CA MET A 218 -4.23 20.80 -12.73
C MET A 218 -3.16 21.74 -13.23
N ASN A 219 -3.11 22.92 -12.62
CA ASN A 219 -2.03 23.87 -12.85
C ASN A 219 -0.69 23.25 -12.39
N PRO A 220 0.29 23.06 -13.30
CA PRO A 220 1.60 22.52 -12.96
C PRO A 220 2.32 23.29 -11.84
N GLU A 221 2.08 24.60 -11.71
CA GLU A 221 2.66 25.42 -10.64
C GLU A 221 2.17 25.03 -9.25
N CYS A 222 0.96 24.45 -9.14
CA CYS A 222 0.45 23.93 -7.89
C CYS A 222 0.99 22.51 -7.61
N LEU A 223 1.16 21.70 -8.65
CA LEU A 223 1.63 20.32 -8.51
C LEU A 223 3.05 20.23 -7.93
N LYS A 224 3.93 21.19 -8.25
CA LYS A 224 5.28 21.34 -7.66
C LYS A 224 5.29 21.26 -6.13
N CYS A 225 4.24 21.73 -5.47
CA CYS A 225 4.18 21.87 -4.01
C CYS A 225 3.13 21.01 -3.31
N HIS A 226 2.25 20.37 -4.08
CA HIS A 226 1.16 19.56 -3.55
C HIS A 226 1.33 18.07 -3.86
N THR A 227 2.47 17.70 -4.44
CA THR A 227 2.82 16.31 -4.80
C THR A 227 4.29 16.05 -4.47
N THR A 228 4.69 14.78 -4.53
CA THR A 228 6.07 14.37 -4.27
C THR A 228 6.81 14.12 -5.58
N GLY A 229 7.97 14.76 -5.74
CA GLY A 229 8.83 14.58 -6.92
C GLY A 229 8.23 15.05 -8.24
N PHE A 230 7.43 16.13 -8.26
CA PHE A 230 6.83 16.63 -9.49
C PHE A 230 7.87 16.90 -10.59
N GLY A 231 7.70 16.27 -11.75
CA GLY A 231 8.61 16.43 -12.89
C GLY A 231 9.92 15.64 -12.78
N GLU A 232 10.15 14.96 -11.66
CA GLU A 232 11.31 14.12 -11.44
C GLU A 232 11.09 12.67 -11.90
N ARG A 233 12.19 11.92 -12.04
CA ARG A 233 12.13 10.50 -12.40
C ARG A 233 11.31 9.72 -11.38
N ASN A 234 10.23 9.11 -11.85
CA ASN A 234 9.24 8.36 -11.08
C ASN A 234 8.46 9.14 -10.01
N GLY A 235 8.69 10.44 -9.83
CA GLY A 235 7.83 11.27 -8.99
C GLY A 235 6.51 11.64 -9.68
N TYR A 236 5.71 12.52 -9.09
CA TYR A 236 4.38 12.82 -9.61
C TYR A 236 4.40 13.35 -11.04
N SER A 237 3.46 12.86 -11.87
CA SER A 237 3.24 13.33 -13.24
C SER A 237 1.76 13.30 -13.58
N ALA A 238 1.25 14.42 -14.11
CA ALA A 238 -0.13 14.54 -14.61
C ALA A 238 -0.37 13.73 -15.90
N GLN A 239 0.68 13.21 -16.53
CA GLN A 239 0.60 12.50 -17.82
C GLN A 239 0.48 10.97 -17.67
N ARG A 240 0.62 10.45 -16.45
CA ARG A 240 0.55 9.00 -16.16
C ARG A 240 -0.08 8.75 -14.80
N ASP A 241 -0.41 7.50 -14.49
CA ASP A 241 -0.75 7.13 -13.11
C ASP A 241 0.47 7.42 -12.21
N SER A 242 0.23 8.26 -11.22
CA SER A 242 1.21 8.66 -10.19
C SER A 242 0.51 8.93 -8.86
N ARG A 243 -0.62 8.25 -8.62
CA ARG A 243 -1.45 8.45 -7.43
C ARG A 243 -0.70 8.15 -6.13
N SER A 244 0.28 7.24 -6.17
CA SER A 244 1.15 6.99 -5.03
C SER A 244 1.98 8.20 -4.59
N MET A 245 2.13 9.22 -5.46
CA MET A 245 2.91 10.43 -5.23
C MET A 245 2.04 11.66 -4.89
N GLN A 246 0.73 11.47 -4.68
CA GLN A 246 -0.16 12.54 -4.25
C GLN A 246 0.16 12.95 -2.82
N GLY A 247 0.24 14.27 -2.59
CA GLY A 247 0.63 14.85 -1.31
C GLY A 247 2.15 15.04 -1.20
N VAL A 248 2.56 15.76 -0.17
CA VAL A 248 3.96 15.97 0.20
C VAL A 248 4.34 14.90 1.22
N GLN A 249 5.17 13.95 0.78
CA GLN A 249 5.48 12.71 1.49
C GLN A 249 6.94 12.68 1.96
N CYS A 250 7.39 11.53 2.49
CA CYS A 250 8.74 11.30 2.99
C CYS A 250 9.83 11.84 2.05
N GLU A 251 9.74 11.49 0.77
CA GLU A 251 10.75 11.80 -0.25
C GLU A 251 10.74 13.28 -0.68
N ALA A 252 9.71 14.07 -0.34
CA ALA A 252 9.72 15.51 -0.58
C ALA A 252 10.71 16.23 0.35
N CYS A 253 10.93 15.70 1.55
CA CYS A 253 11.93 16.19 2.49
C CYS A 253 13.26 15.43 2.36
N HIS A 254 13.21 14.11 2.25
CA HIS A 254 14.40 13.23 2.28
C HIS A 254 15.02 12.95 0.91
N GLY A 255 14.41 13.42 -0.17
CA GLY A 255 14.84 13.12 -1.53
C GLY A 255 14.42 11.72 -2.00
N PRO A 256 14.72 11.39 -3.28
CA PRO A 256 14.37 10.10 -3.87
C PRO A 256 15.03 8.94 -3.11
N ALA A 257 14.25 7.93 -2.74
CA ALA A 257 14.72 6.78 -1.96
C ALA A 257 15.33 7.14 -0.58
N GLY A 258 14.88 8.25 0.05
CA GLY A 258 15.34 8.83 1.33
C GLY A 258 16.41 8.05 2.11
N PRO A 259 17.61 8.64 2.32
CA PRO A 259 18.90 7.97 2.19
C PRO A 259 19.07 6.76 3.09
N HIS A 260 19.05 5.59 2.46
CA HIS A 260 19.32 4.32 3.12
C HIS A 260 20.81 4.03 3.31
N ASP A 261 21.69 4.73 2.59
CA ASP A 261 23.15 4.64 2.71
C ASP A 261 23.73 5.62 3.75
N GLY A 262 22.95 6.62 4.17
CA GLY A 262 23.38 7.65 5.12
C GLY A 262 24.32 8.71 4.52
N ASP A 263 24.61 8.64 3.22
CA ASP A 263 25.60 9.48 2.54
C ASP A 263 25.00 10.72 1.88
N ALA A 264 23.67 10.76 1.72
CA ALA A 264 23.03 11.93 1.12
C ALA A 264 22.99 13.11 2.10
N VAL A 265 23.76 14.15 1.79
CA VAL A 265 23.61 15.47 2.40
C VAL A 265 22.33 16.10 1.83
N ILE A 266 21.27 16.12 2.63
CA ILE A 266 20.00 16.74 2.27
C ILE A 266 19.91 18.13 2.90
N ASP A 267 19.83 19.16 2.04
CA ASP A 267 19.49 20.51 2.46
C ASP A 267 17.96 20.60 2.70
N TYR A 268 17.55 20.33 3.93
CA TYR A 268 16.14 20.36 4.33
C TYR A 268 15.51 21.76 4.24
N GLU A 269 16.29 22.83 4.44
CA GLU A 269 15.78 24.20 4.34
C GLU A 269 15.48 24.54 2.88
N ALA A 270 16.36 24.18 1.94
CA ALA A 270 16.12 24.34 0.51
C ALA A 270 14.87 23.56 0.04
N ARG A 271 14.65 22.35 0.58
CA ARG A 271 13.44 21.57 0.29
C ARG A 271 12.16 22.28 0.75
N CYS A 272 12.18 22.85 1.95
CA CYS A 272 11.03 23.61 2.48
C CYS A 272 10.76 24.87 1.66
N THR A 273 11.81 25.63 1.34
CA THR A 273 11.70 26.95 0.69
C THR A 273 11.37 26.87 -0.81
N THR A 274 11.47 25.69 -1.42
CA THR A 274 10.93 25.42 -2.76
C THR A 274 9.43 25.78 -2.84
N CYS A 275 8.69 25.54 -1.75
CA CYS A 275 7.25 25.80 -1.68
C CYS A 275 6.88 26.94 -0.73
N HIS A 276 7.62 27.10 0.36
CA HIS A 276 7.43 28.16 1.32
C HIS A 276 8.39 29.32 1.04
N ASN A 277 7.93 30.25 0.21
CA ASN A 277 8.68 31.44 -0.18
C ASN A 277 7.81 32.69 -0.07
N THR A 278 8.41 33.85 -0.32
CA THR A 278 7.76 35.17 -0.19
C THR A 278 6.51 35.33 -1.04
N LEU A 279 6.37 34.58 -2.15
CA LEU A 279 5.19 34.63 -3.02
C LEU A 279 4.03 33.77 -2.51
N ARG A 280 4.31 32.68 -1.79
CA ARG A 280 3.32 31.65 -1.44
C ARG A 280 3.01 31.57 0.06
N ASP A 281 4.03 31.78 0.89
CA ASP A 281 3.95 31.75 2.35
C ASP A 281 4.92 32.79 2.93
N PRO A 282 4.60 34.10 2.84
CA PRO A 282 5.50 35.18 3.27
C PRO A 282 5.79 35.20 4.76
N LEU A 283 5.02 34.45 5.58
CA LEU A 283 5.22 34.35 7.02
C LEU A 283 5.94 33.06 7.43
N PHE A 284 6.43 32.28 6.45
CA PHE A 284 7.19 31.07 6.70
C PHE A 284 8.48 31.38 7.47
N ASN A 285 8.77 30.52 8.43
CA ASN A 285 10.05 30.52 9.15
C ASN A 285 10.47 29.07 9.34
N TYR A 286 11.60 28.69 8.74
CA TYR A 286 12.08 27.32 8.70
C TYR A 286 12.26 26.73 10.11
N GLU A 287 13.05 27.40 10.94
CA GLU A 287 13.36 26.99 12.32
C GLU A 287 12.12 26.74 13.18
N ARG A 288 11.12 27.63 13.09
CA ARG A 288 9.85 27.49 13.83
C ARG A 288 8.99 26.37 13.27
N SER A 289 8.96 26.20 11.95
CA SER A 289 8.14 25.18 11.29
C SER A 289 8.71 23.77 11.50
N LEU A 290 10.03 23.62 11.47
CA LEU A 290 10.72 22.35 11.70
C LEU A 290 10.36 21.76 13.08
N LYS A 291 10.30 22.60 14.11
CA LYS A 291 9.89 22.20 15.48
C LYS A 291 8.46 21.69 15.59
N ARG A 292 7.62 21.91 14.57
CA ARG A 292 6.21 21.46 14.53
C ARG A 292 6.03 20.18 13.72
N LEU A 293 7.06 19.71 13.02
CA LEU A 293 6.96 18.46 12.27
C LEU A 293 6.99 17.29 13.26
N PRO A 294 6.00 16.38 13.21
CA PRO A 294 6.01 15.18 14.04
C PRO A 294 6.97 14.16 13.42
N HIS A 295 8.27 14.42 13.54
CA HIS A 295 9.34 13.56 13.05
C HIS A 295 10.40 13.42 14.15
N PRO A 296 10.95 12.23 14.43
CA PRO A 296 12.06 12.10 15.37
C PRO A 296 13.23 12.99 14.94
N THR A 297 13.80 13.76 15.87
CA THR A 297 14.98 14.61 15.61
C THR A 297 16.29 13.82 15.60
N SER A 298 16.24 12.50 15.83
CA SER A 298 17.38 11.59 15.73
C SER A 298 16.94 10.25 15.17
N SER A 299 17.69 9.75 14.19
CA SER A 299 17.71 8.36 13.74
C SER A 299 18.42 7.49 14.79
N LYS A 300 17.73 7.14 15.88
CA LYS A 300 18.14 6.05 16.76
C LYS A 300 16.98 5.10 16.97
#